data_AF-A0A430FB93-F1
#
_entry.id   AF-A0A430FB93-F1
#
_cell.length_a   1.000
_cell.length_b   1.000
_cell.length_c   1.000
_cell.angle_alpha   90.00
_cell.angle_beta   90.00
_cell.angle_gamma   90.00
#
_symmetry.space_group_name_H-M   'P 1'
#
loop_
_entity.id
_entity.type
_entity.pdbx_description
1 polymer ?
#
loop_
_entity_poly.entity_id
_entity_poly.type
_entity_poly.pdbx_seq_one_letter_code
_entity_poly.pdbx_strand_id
1 'polypeptide(L)'
;MSDENTENATRNTAAAPNTPTASNTPTASPAAPATPDSPTQTAYFAGGCFWGLQEYFRNVDGVTATTVGYAQSNTPNPTYEQVCSGTTDAAETVRVEFDPSRVTLRTLSLLFLEVIDPFSVDRQGEDTGRQYRTGMFFTDDDQKAVFIAAIEQLIDREPRRPAVLIEPLRNFYPAEEHHQDYLEKNPGGYCHIDIAKIHNVRNRQKYVDRIWDLTLEQFAVTQHAATERPFVNEYDETFEPGIYVDIVSGQPLFLSTDKFDSGCGWPAFSKPISADLVTEHDDDRVPGRPRIEIRTSETQIHLGHVFDDGPAELGGHRYCMNSAALRFVPLSRMAEEGYADYIPQLQQ
;
A
#
# COMPACT_ATOMS: atom_id res chain seq x y z
N MET A 1 -14.92 -41.92 -89.80
CA MET A 1 -14.28 -40.91 -90.66
C MET A 1 -13.33 -40.14 -89.77
N SER A 2 -12.02 -40.37 -89.99
CA SER A 2 -10.85 -39.55 -89.65
C SER A 2 -10.73 -39.09 -88.19
N ASP A 3 -9.91 -39.73 -87.36
CA ASP A 3 -8.42 -39.71 -87.33
C ASP A 3 -7.85 -38.30 -87.10
N GLU A 4 -7.30 -38.09 -85.89
CA GLU A 4 -5.93 -37.59 -85.62
C GLU A 4 -5.72 -37.67 -84.08
N ASN A 5 -4.91 -38.59 -83.52
CA ASN A 5 -3.43 -38.60 -83.42
C ASN A 5 -2.88 -37.26 -82.86
N THR A 6 -1.98 -37.16 -81.87
CA THR A 6 -1.08 -38.12 -81.21
C THR A 6 -0.42 -37.46 -79.98
N GLU A 7 -0.06 -38.27 -78.99
CA GLU A 7 1.18 -38.23 -78.17
C GLU A 7 1.51 -37.03 -77.23
N ASN A 8 1.62 -37.28 -75.92
CA ASN A 8 2.84 -37.62 -75.13
C ASN A 8 3.64 -36.35 -74.76
N ALA A 9 4.18 -36.10 -73.56
CA ALA A 9 4.51 -36.95 -72.43
C ALA A 9 4.82 -36.07 -71.18
N THR A 10 4.97 -36.76 -70.04
CA THR A 10 5.89 -36.48 -68.93
C THR A 10 5.56 -35.44 -67.82
N ARG A 11 5.15 -36.03 -66.69
CA ARG A 11 5.80 -36.05 -65.35
C ARG A 11 5.79 -34.81 -64.44
N ASN A 12 5.36 -35.13 -63.20
CA ASN A 12 5.78 -34.58 -61.89
C ASN A 12 5.38 -33.13 -61.63
N THR A 13 4.88 -32.70 -60.47
CA THR A 13 4.97 -33.19 -59.09
C THR A 13 4.10 -32.28 -58.21
N ALA A 14 3.87 -32.73 -56.98
CA ALA A 14 3.61 -31.93 -55.78
C ALA A 14 2.15 -31.66 -55.40
N ALA A 15 1.85 -32.20 -54.22
CA ALA A 15 0.62 -32.10 -53.46
C ALA A 15 0.24 -30.66 -53.12
N ALA A 16 -1.06 -30.38 -53.17
CA ALA A 16 -1.67 -29.20 -52.60
C ALA A 16 -1.65 -29.28 -51.06
N PRO A 17 -1.30 -28.18 -50.35
CA PRO A 17 -1.22 -28.19 -48.90
C PRO A 17 -2.60 -28.00 -48.25
N ASN A 18 -2.80 -28.75 -47.18
CA ASN A 18 -3.91 -28.65 -46.24
C ASN A 18 -3.96 -27.28 -45.57
N THR A 19 -5.17 -26.71 -45.52
CA THR A 19 -5.56 -25.55 -44.73
C THR A 19 -5.60 -25.91 -43.24
N PRO A 20 -4.90 -25.20 -42.34
CA PRO A 20 -5.15 -25.29 -40.90
C PRO A 20 -6.12 -24.19 -40.45
N THR A 21 -7.09 -24.63 -39.66
CA THR A 21 -8.09 -23.86 -38.94
C THR A 21 -7.47 -22.94 -37.88
N ALA A 22 -8.08 -21.76 -37.73
CA ALA A 22 -7.61 -20.63 -36.95
C ALA A 22 -7.55 -20.89 -35.43
N SER A 23 -6.43 -20.49 -34.83
CA SER A 23 -6.24 -20.31 -33.40
C SER A 23 -6.67 -18.90 -32.98
N ASN A 24 -7.72 -18.80 -32.18
CA ASN A 24 -8.14 -17.56 -31.52
C ASN A 24 -7.09 -17.13 -30.49
N THR A 25 -6.45 -15.99 -30.74
CA THR A 25 -5.61 -15.26 -29.77
C THR A 25 -6.42 -14.06 -29.28
N PRO A 26 -6.55 -13.80 -27.97
CA PRO A 26 -7.32 -12.67 -27.48
C PRO A 26 -6.60 -11.37 -27.84
N THR A 27 -7.31 -10.49 -28.54
CA THR A 27 -6.83 -9.18 -28.96
C THR A 27 -6.74 -8.26 -27.74
N ALA A 28 -5.51 -7.89 -27.37
CA ALA A 28 -5.28 -6.86 -26.36
C ALA A 28 -5.88 -5.53 -26.84
N SER A 29 -6.68 -4.92 -25.97
CA SER A 29 -7.24 -3.58 -26.17
C SER A 29 -6.10 -2.56 -26.27
N PRO A 30 -6.15 -1.57 -27.19
CA PRO A 30 -5.06 -0.63 -27.35
C PRO A 30 -4.98 0.29 -26.13
N ALA A 31 -3.80 0.30 -25.50
CA ALA A 31 -3.45 1.26 -24.47
C ALA A 31 -3.67 2.68 -25.00
N ALA A 32 -4.31 3.53 -24.20
CA ALA A 32 -4.45 4.96 -24.46
C ALA A 32 -3.06 5.58 -24.72
N PRO A 33 -2.95 6.56 -25.63
CA PRO A 33 -1.66 7.19 -25.93
C PRO A 33 -1.14 7.91 -24.68
N ALA A 34 0.13 7.61 -24.32
CA ALA A 34 0.84 8.31 -23.28
C ALA A 34 0.85 9.82 -23.56
N THR A 35 0.30 10.59 -22.64
CA THR A 35 0.45 12.04 -22.56
C THR A 35 1.93 12.41 -22.34
N PRO A 36 2.38 13.59 -22.81
CA PRO A 36 3.78 14.01 -22.71
C PRO A 36 4.25 14.02 -21.24
N ASP A 37 5.51 13.64 -21.02
CA ASP A 37 6.19 13.54 -19.72
C ASP A 37 5.77 14.68 -18.79
N SER A 38 5.04 14.34 -17.72
CA SER A 38 4.78 15.31 -16.64
C SER A 38 6.14 15.72 -16.06
N PRO A 39 6.38 17.02 -15.83
CA PRO A 39 7.67 17.47 -15.32
C PRO A 39 7.95 16.77 -13.99
N THR A 40 9.13 16.14 -13.89
CA THR A 40 9.64 15.54 -12.65
C THR A 40 9.58 16.57 -11.53
N GLN A 41 9.07 16.15 -10.37
CA GLN A 41 9.07 16.95 -9.15
C GLN A 41 10.12 16.45 -8.16
N THR A 42 10.54 17.31 -7.25
CA THR A 42 11.59 17.02 -6.28
C THR A 42 11.15 17.38 -4.86
N ALA A 43 11.34 16.48 -3.90
CA ALA A 43 11.05 16.71 -2.48
C ALA A 43 12.24 16.31 -1.60
N TYR A 44 12.30 16.83 -0.37
CA TYR A 44 13.43 16.65 0.55
C TYR A 44 12.94 16.19 1.93
N PHE A 45 13.37 14.99 2.33
CA PHE A 45 12.94 14.35 3.58
C PHE A 45 14.15 14.04 4.46
N ALA A 46 14.13 14.51 5.71
CA ALA A 46 15.11 14.18 6.75
C ALA A 46 14.41 13.32 7.80
N GLY A 47 14.95 12.14 8.10
CA GLY A 47 14.26 11.15 8.91
C GLY A 47 15.19 10.17 9.60
N GLY A 48 16.30 10.65 10.15
CA GLY A 48 17.34 9.80 10.72
C GLY A 48 18.44 9.48 9.73
N CYS A 49 19.14 8.35 9.93
CA CYS A 49 20.16 7.88 8.98
C CYS A 49 19.57 7.76 7.57
N PHE A 50 20.14 8.49 6.63
CA PHE A 50 19.62 8.58 5.27
C PHE A 50 19.77 7.28 4.44
N TRP A 51 20.53 6.28 4.90
CA TRP A 51 20.78 5.04 4.16
C TRP A 51 19.50 4.23 4.01
N GLY A 52 18.82 3.98 5.13
CA GLY A 52 17.54 3.30 5.14
C GLY A 52 16.47 4.08 4.42
N LEU A 53 16.43 5.40 4.64
CA LEU A 53 15.40 6.26 4.05
C LEU A 53 15.56 6.38 2.52
N GLN A 54 16.80 6.41 2.01
CA GLN A 54 17.07 6.39 0.58
C GLN A 54 16.55 5.10 -0.05
N GLU A 55 16.88 3.96 0.56
CA GLU A 55 16.44 2.64 0.06
C GLU A 55 14.92 2.49 0.11
N TYR A 56 14.29 2.99 1.19
CA TYR A 56 12.84 3.02 1.30
C TYR A 56 12.18 3.78 0.15
N PHE A 57 12.59 5.02 -0.12
CA PHE A 57 12.01 5.82 -1.21
C PHE A 57 12.34 5.27 -2.59
N ARG A 58 13.55 4.72 -2.78
CA ARG A 58 13.95 4.08 -4.06
C ARG A 58 13.00 2.96 -4.46
N ASN A 59 12.41 2.27 -3.50
CA ASN A 59 11.48 1.18 -3.76
C ASN A 59 10.05 1.65 -4.07
N VAL A 60 9.72 2.94 -3.95
CA VAL A 60 8.39 3.49 -4.27
C VAL A 60 8.19 3.60 -5.79
N ASP A 61 7.10 3.06 -6.31
CA ASP A 61 6.77 3.15 -7.74
C ASP A 61 6.47 4.60 -8.12
N GLY A 62 7.20 5.15 -9.10
CA GLY A 62 7.08 6.56 -9.49
C GLY A 62 8.23 7.44 -9.02
N VAL A 63 9.01 7.01 -8.02
CA VAL A 63 10.30 7.63 -7.72
C VAL A 63 11.29 7.31 -8.83
N THR A 64 11.94 8.33 -9.39
CA THR A 64 12.84 8.23 -10.54
C THR A 64 14.30 8.34 -10.16
N ALA A 65 14.62 9.08 -9.09
CA ALA A 65 15.96 9.16 -8.54
C ALA A 65 15.94 9.51 -7.05
N THR A 66 16.97 9.09 -6.33
CA THR A 66 17.23 9.51 -4.95
C THR A 66 18.68 9.96 -4.81
N THR A 67 18.93 10.95 -3.96
CA THR A 67 20.29 11.39 -3.62
C THR A 67 20.35 11.72 -2.14
N VAL A 68 21.29 11.13 -1.42
CA VAL A 68 21.51 11.46 -0.01
C VAL A 68 22.43 12.67 0.13
N GLY A 69 22.19 13.48 1.15
CA GLY A 69 22.97 14.69 1.38
C GLY A 69 22.65 15.38 2.69
N TYR A 70 23.22 16.56 2.83
CA TYR A 70 23.16 17.40 4.00
C TYR A 70 22.37 18.66 3.69
N ALA A 71 21.15 18.76 4.23
CA ALA A 71 20.30 19.93 4.08
C ALA A 71 20.41 20.87 5.28
N GLN A 72 19.98 22.12 5.11
CA GLN A 72 19.94 23.13 6.17
C GLN A 72 21.32 23.38 6.82
N SER A 73 22.43 23.21 6.11
CA SER A 73 23.76 23.45 6.66
C SER A 73 24.09 24.95 6.76
N ASN A 74 24.78 25.36 7.83
CA ASN A 74 25.42 26.68 7.95
C ASN A 74 26.84 26.69 7.37
N THR A 75 27.40 25.51 7.07
CA THR A 75 28.71 25.32 6.43
C THR A 75 28.51 24.88 4.99
N PRO A 76 29.08 25.57 3.99
CA PRO A 76 29.01 25.13 2.60
C PRO A 76 29.74 23.79 2.39
N ASN A 77 29.13 22.86 1.66
CA ASN A 77 29.69 21.53 1.31
C ASN A 77 30.34 20.82 2.52
N PRO A 78 29.60 20.59 3.63
CA PRO A 78 30.19 19.98 4.80
C PRO A 78 30.56 18.51 4.53
N THR A 79 31.65 18.02 5.12
CA THR A 79 31.96 16.58 5.12
C THR A 79 31.13 15.85 6.16
N TYR A 80 31.00 14.53 6.03
CA TYR A 80 30.32 13.71 7.04
C TYR A 80 30.84 13.96 8.46
N GLU A 81 32.16 14.07 8.66
CA GLU A 81 32.75 14.32 9.99
C GLU A 81 32.34 15.69 10.55
N GLN A 82 32.21 16.71 9.69
CA GLN A 82 31.74 18.02 10.10
C GLN A 82 30.27 17.97 10.50
N VAL A 83 29.44 17.22 9.78
CA VAL A 83 28.04 17.00 10.13
C VAL A 83 27.91 16.27 11.46
N CYS A 84 28.63 15.16 11.65
CA CYS A 84 28.63 14.40 12.91
C CYS A 84 29.16 15.19 14.11
N SER A 85 29.98 16.23 13.90
CA SER A 85 30.41 17.12 14.98
C SER A 85 29.26 17.96 15.58
N GLY A 86 28.13 18.07 14.87
CA GLY A 86 26.98 18.89 15.25
C GLY A 86 27.15 20.39 15.00
N THR A 87 28.30 20.84 14.50
CA THR A 87 28.61 22.27 14.32
C THR A 87 27.97 22.90 13.08
N THR A 88 27.58 22.09 12.09
CA THR A 88 27.07 22.58 10.80
C THR A 88 25.57 22.86 10.80
N ASP A 89 24.82 22.41 11.81
CA ASP A 89 23.34 22.38 11.82
C ASP A 89 22.72 21.55 10.67
N ALA A 90 23.52 20.83 9.88
CA ALA A 90 22.96 20.07 8.76
C ALA A 90 22.07 18.92 9.24
N ALA A 91 21.07 18.55 8.45
CA ALA A 91 20.29 17.32 8.59
C ALA A 91 20.67 16.34 7.49
N GLU A 92 20.84 15.06 7.83
CA GLU A 92 20.85 13.98 6.84
C GLU A 92 19.48 13.95 6.14
N THR A 93 19.51 14.11 4.81
CA THR A 93 18.32 14.34 3.99
C THR A 93 18.40 13.53 2.72
N VAL A 94 17.28 12.97 2.30
CA VAL A 94 17.10 12.34 1.00
C VAL A 94 16.40 13.33 0.08
N ARG A 95 17.04 13.68 -1.05
CA ARG A 95 16.37 14.32 -2.19
C ARG A 95 15.69 13.22 -3.00
N VAL A 96 14.38 13.33 -3.18
CA VAL A 96 13.54 12.39 -3.92
C VAL A 96 13.02 13.07 -5.17
N GLU A 97 13.40 12.55 -6.34
CA GLU A 97 12.87 12.99 -7.64
C GLU A 97 11.80 11.98 -8.08
N PHE A 98 10.63 12.44 -8.50
CA PHE A 98 9.49 11.57 -8.79
C PHE A 98 8.62 12.08 -9.94
N ASP A 99 7.91 11.14 -10.56
CA ASP A 99 6.90 11.39 -11.58
C ASP A 99 5.52 11.58 -10.92
N PRO A 100 4.96 12.82 -10.93
CA PRO A 100 3.71 13.13 -10.26
C PRO A 100 2.49 12.42 -10.87
N SER A 101 2.61 11.83 -12.05
CA SER A 101 1.55 11.00 -12.66
C SER A 101 1.47 9.59 -12.06
N ARG A 102 2.53 9.15 -11.36
CA ARG A 102 2.63 7.80 -10.75
C ARG A 102 2.61 7.83 -9.23
N VAL A 103 3.17 8.86 -8.60
CA VAL A 103 3.14 9.03 -7.14
C VAL A 103 3.00 10.49 -6.78
N THR A 104 2.15 10.81 -5.80
CA THR A 104 1.94 12.19 -5.37
C THR A 104 2.87 12.55 -4.22
N LEU A 105 3.13 13.86 -4.05
CA LEU A 105 3.86 14.35 -2.88
C LEU A 105 3.16 13.97 -1.57
N ARG A 106 1.82 13.94 -1.56
CA ARG A 106 1.03 13.48 -0.42
C ARG A 106 1.39 12.04 -0.08
N THR A 107 1.30 11.14 -1.05
CA THR A 107 1.64 9.71 -0.89
C THR A 107 3.05 9.54 -0.31
N LEU A 108 4.05 10.26 -0.85
CA LEU A 108 5.43 10.23 -0.34
C LEU A 108 5.54 10.74 1.11
N SER A 109 4.83 11.81 1.44
CA SER A 109 4.83 12.39 2.80
C SER A 109 4.19 11.44 3.81
N LEU A 110 3.12 10.74 3.43
CA LEU A 110 2.46 9.77 4.30
C LEU A 110 3.33 8.52 4.50
N LEU A 111 3.93 7.99 3.44
CA LEU A 111 4.90 6.89 3.54
C LEU A 111 6.09 7.25 4.42
N PHE A 112 6.60 8.48 4.30
CA PHE A 112 7.65 9.01 5.17
C PHE A 112 7.23 8.98 6.65
N LEU A 113 6.03 9.48 6.98
CA LEU A 113 5.53 9.49 8.35
C LEU A 113 5.32 8.06 8.93
N GLU A 114 5.14 7.04 8.10
CA GLU A 114 4.99 5.65 8.55
C GLU A 114 6.31 4.94 8.89
N VAL A 115 7.45 5.48 8.46
CA VAL A 115 8.78 4.87 8.69
C VAL A 115 9.63 5.59 9.73
N ILE A 116 9.32 6.84 10.05
CA ILE A 116 9.98 7.58 11.13
C ILE A 116 9.20 7.46 12.45
N ASP A 117 9.85 7.78 13.57
CA ASP A 117 9.17 8.26 14.77
C ASP A 117 8.96 9.78 14.65
N PRO A 118 7.73 10.26 14.36
CA PRO A 118 7.47 11.67 14.12
C PRO A 118 7.48 12.51 15.40
N PHE A 119 7.61 11.91 16.58
CA PHE A 119 7.59 12.59 17.88
C PHE A 119 8.96 12.65 18.55
N SER A 120 9.91 11.88 18.05
CA SER A 120 11.29 11.89 18.53
C SER A 120 12.02 13.17 18.09
N VAL A 121 12.73 13.80 19.04
CA VAL A 121 13.52 15.01 18.83
C VAL A 121 14.98 14.63 18.65
N ASP A 122 15.60 15.07 17.55
CA ASP A 122 17.03 14.86 17.25
C ASP A 122 17.48 13.39 17.39
N ARG A 123 16.59 12.44 17.07
CA ARG A 123 16.87 11.01 17.17
C ARG A 123 15.93 10.19 16.28
N GLN A 124 16.44 9.13 15.66
CA GLN A 124 15.66 8.05 15.04
C GLN A 124 16.33 6.71 15.30
N GLY A 125 15.60 5.74 15.83
CA GLY A 125 16.20 4.47 16.29
C GLY A 125 17.31 4.70 17.33
N GLU A 126 18.50 4.19 17.05
CA GLU A 126 19.69 4.38 17.89
C GLU A 126 20.51 5.63 17.50
N ASP A 127 20.22 6.23 16.34
CA ASP A 127 20.93 7.39 15.83
C ASP A 127 20.47 8.66 16.56
N THR A 128 21.36 9.28 17.33
CA THR A 128 21.06 10.48 18.14
C THR A 128 21.96 11.63 17.72
N GLY A 129 21.37 12.81 17.56
CA GLY A 129 22.05 14.02 17.13
C GLY A 129 21.17 14.87 16.24
N ARG A 130 21.47 16.16 16.19
CA ARG A 130 20.71 17.14 15.41
C ARG A 130 20.71 16.82 13.91
N GLN A 131 21.72 16.12 13.42
CA GLN A 131 21.78 15.62 12.05
C GLN A 131 20.71 14.56 11.73
N TYR A 132 20.14 13.91 12.74
CA TYR A 132 19.10 12.88 12.61
C TYR A 132 17.70 13.39 12.93
N ARG A 133 17.52 14.72 13.05
CA ARG A 133 16.21 15.33 13.25
C ARG A 133 15.28 15.05 12.08
N THR A 134 13.98 15.01 12.37
CA THR A 134 12.95 14.80 11.36
C THR A 134 12.52 16.11 10.71
N GLY A 135 12.34 16.11 9.39
CA GLY A 135 11.89 17.29 8.67
C GLY A 135 11.48 17.03 7.22
N MET A 136 10.56 17.85 6.72
CA MET A 136 10.17 17.92 5.32
C MET A 136 10.48 19.35 4.84
N PHE A 137 11.46 19.47 3.94
CA PHE A 137 11.95 20.77 3.49
C PHE A 137 11.35 21.14 2.15
N PHE A 138 10.56 22.21 2.11
CA PHE A 138 9.80 22.62 0.92
C PHE A 138 10.57 23.62 0.06
N THR A 139 10.36 23.58 -1.26
CA THR A 139 10.92 24.54 -2.23
C THR A 139 9.91 25.57 -2.72
N ASP A 140 8.62 25.35 -2.50
CA ASP A 140 7.52 26.23 -2.88
C ASP A 140 6.32 26.08 -1.91
N ASP A 141 5.32 26.94 -2.08
CA ASP A 141 4.15 26.99 -1.19
C ASP A 141 3.19 25.80 -1.39
N ASP A 142 3.18 25.15 -2.56
CA ASP A 142 2.33 23.98 -2.81
C ASP A 142 2.85 22.77 -2.01
N GLN A 143 4.17 22.55 -2.01
CA GLN A 143 4.80 21.53 -1.17
C GLN A 143 4.56 21.78 0.31
N LYS A 144 4.70 23.04 0.75
CA LYS A 144 4.43 23.43 2.13
C LYS A 144 3.01 23.06 2.55
N ALA A 145 2.02 23.34 1.71
CA ALA A 145 0.62 23.01 2.00
C ALA A 145 0.41 21.50 2.15
N VAL A 146 0.99 20.68 1.27
CA VAL A 146 0.92 19.21 1.35
C VAL A 146 1.56 18.68 2.64
N PHE A 147 2.73 19.19 2.99
CA PHE A 147 3.43 18.77 4.21
C PHE A 147 2.69 19.16 5.49
N ILE A 148 2.11 20.36 5.54
CA ILE A 148 1.27 20.79 6.66
C ILE A 148 0.05 19.88 6.79
N ALA A 149 -0.65 19.60 5.69
CA ALA A 149 -1.84 18.74 5.71
C ALA A 149 -1.50 17.31 6.20
N ALA A 150 -0.36 16.75 5.81
CA ALA A 150 0.09 15.45 6.30
C ALA A 150 0.34 15.45 7.82
N ILE A 151 0.94 16.52 8.36
CA ILE A 151 1.17 16.69 9.80
C ILE A 151 -0.14 16.90 10.56
N GLU A 152 -1.07 17.68 10.02
CA GLU A 152 -2.40 17.86 10.61
C GLU A 152 -3.15 16.52 10.69
N GLN A 153 -3.12 15.73 9.62
CA GLN A 153 -3.72 14.38 9.61
C GLN A 153 -3.06 13.45 10.65
N LEU A 154 -1.75 13.55 10.87
CA LEU A 154 -1.05 12.83 11.95
C LEU A 154 -1.53 13.29 13.33
N ILE A 155 -1.68 14.59 13.56
CA ILE A 155 -2.14 15.15 14.84
C ILE A 155 -3.58 14.71 15.15
N ASP A 156 -4.46 14.67 14.15
CA ASP A 156 -5.83 14.21 14.33
C ASP A 156 -5.88 12.75 14.78
N ARG A 157 -4.96 11.91 14.28
CA ARG A 157 -4.83 10.49 14.63
C ARG A 157 -4.21 10.25 15.98
N GLU A 158 -3.12 10.96 16.25
CA GLU A 158 -2.34 10.89 17.47
C GLU A 158 -2.23 12.30 18.05
N PRO A 159 -3.15 12.72 18.94
CA PRO A 159 -3.26 14.07 19.49
C PRO A 159 -2.07 14.48 20.38
N ARG A 160 -0.90 14.59 19.78
CA ARG A 160 0.39 14.96 20.36
C ARG A 160 1.13 15.81 19.35
N ARG A 161 1.94 16.76 19.82
CA ARG A 161 2.74 17.63 18.96
C ARG A 161 3.89 16.84 18.31
N PRO A 162 3.96 16.72 16.96
CA PRO A 162 5.09 16.10 16.28
C PRO A 162 6.35 16.97 16.37
N ALA A 163 7.51 16.31 16.32
CA ALA A 163 8.82 16.94 16.25
C ALA A 163 9.27 17.26 14.82
N VAL A 164 8.56 16.73 13.81
CA VAL A 164 8.86 16.91 12.39
C VAL A 164 8.83 18.40 12.00
N LEU A 165 9.95 18.90 11.49
CA LEU A 165 10.09 20.29 11.06
C LEU A 165 9.58 20.50 9.63
N ILE A 166 8.73 21.50 9.41
CA ILE A 166 8.29 21.93 8.07
C ILE A 166 8.88 23.31 7.77
N GLU A 167 9.92 23.36 6.96
CA GLU A 167 10.74 24.56 6.75
C GLU A 167 11.11 24.74 5.27
N PRO A 168 11.37 25.99 4.82
CA PRO A 168 11.92 26.18 3.48
C PRO A 168 13.32 25.57 3.41
N LEU A 169 13.62 24.90 2.28
CA LEU A 169 14.95 24.39 2.01
C LEU A 169 15.94 25.56 1.85
N ARG A 170 16.95 25.64 2.73
CA ARG A 170 18.01 26.65 2.66
C ARG A 170 19.09 26.28 1.65
N ASN A 171 19.56 25.04 1.74
CA ASN A 171 20.59 24.46 0.88
C ASN A 171 20.53 22.93 1.00
N PHE A 172 21.11 22.25 0.01
CA PHE A 172 21.32 20.82 -0.02
C PHE A 172 22.67 20.53 -0.67
N TYR A 173 23.53 19.82 0.05
CA TYR A 173 24.83 19.37 -0.45
C TYR A 173 24.84 17.85 -0.56
N PRO A 174 25.03 17.26 -1.75
CA PRO A 174 25.16 15.81 -1.88
C PRO A 174 26.26 15.27 -0.98
N ALA A 175 25.97 14.17 -0.29
CA ALA A 175 26.95 13.46 0.52
C ALA A 175 27.97 12.74 -0.38
N GLU A 176 29.08 12.31 0.21
CA GLU A 176 30.15 11.58 -0.46
C GLU A 176 29.63 10.29 -1.13
N GLU A 177 30.31 9.88 -2.21
CA GLU A 177 29.89 8.74 -3.05
C GLU A 177 29.69 7.42 -2.28
N HIS A 178 30.40 7.24 -1.17
CA HIS A 178 30.28 6.03 -0.36
C HIS A 178 28.97 5.97 0.45
N HIS A 179 28.28 7.10 0.65
CA HIS A 179 26.95 7.17 1.26
C HIS A 179 25.82 6.98 0.27
N GLN A 180 26.05 7.34 -1.01
CA GLN A 180 25.05 7.13 -2.06
C GLN A 180 24.80 5.65 -2.24
N ASP A 181 23.54 5.22 -2.22
CA ASP A 181 23.12 3.84 -2.50
C ASP A 181 23.77 2.84 -1.54
N TYR A 182 23.92 3.26 -0.27
CA TYR A 182 24.70 2.50 0.71
C TYR A 182 24.17 1.08 0.91
N LEU A 183 22.85 0.87 1.03
CA LEU A 183 22.26 -0.45 1.25
C LEU A 183 22.28 -1.35 0.01
N GLU A 184 22.25 -0.77 -1.20
CA GLU A 184 22.50 -1.50 -2.44
C GLU A 184 23.95 -2.01 -2.50
N LYS A 185 24.90 -1.15 -2.11
CA LYS A 185 26.34 -1.48 -2.04
C LYS A 185 26.64 -2.43 -0.88
N ASN A 186 25.85 -2.39 0.19
CA ASN A 186 26.05 -3.14 1.43
C ASN A 186 24.71 -3.73 1.94
N PRO A 187 24.23 -4.86 1.39
CA PRO A 187 22.90 -5.41 1.72
C PRO A 187 22.69 -5.82 3.19
N GLY A 188 23.77 -6.02 3.95
CA GLY A 188 23.73 -6.27 5.40
C GLY A 188 24.15 -5.05 6.23
N GLY A 189 24.17 -3.87 5.62
CA GLY A 189 24.54 -2.62 6.25
C GLY A 189 23.54 -2.18 7.33
N TYR A 190 23.95 -1.19 8.11
CA TYR A 190 23.09 -0.64 9.15
C TYR A 190 21.84 0.03 8.56
N CYS A 191 20.69 -0.26 9.14
CA CYS A 191 19.41 0.39 8.82
C CYS A 191 18.52 0.38 10.05
N HIS A 192 18.07 1.55 10.51
CA HIS A 192 17.11 1.63 11.61
C HIS A 192 15.65 1.45 11.15
N ILE A 193 15.37 1.69 9.86
CA ILE A 193 14.06 1.40 9.27
C ILE A 193 13.93 -0.11 9.15
N ASP A 194 12.80 -0.65 9.58
CA ASP A 194 12.48 -2.07 9.44
C ASP A 194 12.57 -2.51 7.96
N ILE A 195 13.43 -3.48 7.67
CA ILE A 195 13.65 -4.02 6.33
C ILE A 195 12.35 -4.55 5.72
N ALA A 196 11.43 -5.08 6.53
CA ALA A 196 10.12 -5.51 6.04
C ALA A 196 9.31 -4.35 5.46
N LYS A 197 9.41 -3.14 6.03
CA LYS A 197 8.75 -1.93 5.49
C LYS A 197 9.36 -1.50 4.17
N ILE A 198 10.69 -1.59 4.02
CA ILE A 198 11.39 -1.31 2.76
C ILE A 198 10.91 -2.25 1.66
N HIS A 199 10.91 -3.55 1.91
CA HIS A 199 10.47 -4.54 0.91
C HIS A 199 8.98 -4.43 0.57
N ASN A 200 8.15 -3.98 1.51
CA ASN A 200 6.70 -3.90 1.32
C ASN A 200 6.21 -2.53 0.80
N VAL A 201 7.09 -1.53 0.64
CA VAL A 201 6.65 -0.16 0.36
C VAL A 201 5.80 -0.03 -0.90
N ARG A 202 6.08 -0.80 -1.97
CA ARG A 202 5.25 -0.79 -3.20
C ARG A 202 3.83 -1.24 -2.96
N ASN A 203 3.66 -2.27 -2.13
CA ASN A 203 2.32 -2.74 -1.79
C ASN A 203 1.64 -1.73 -0.86
N ARG A 204 2.37 -1.18 0.11
CA ARG A 204 1.86 -0.16 1.03
C ARG A 204 1.41 1.10 0.29
N GLN A 205 2.17 1.54 -0.72
CA GLN A 205 1.89 2.72 -1.54
C GLN A 205 0.50 2.68 -2.17
N LYS A 206 0.02 1.51 -2.61
CA LYS A 206 -1.32 1.36 -3.21
C LYS A 206 -2.44 1.82 -2.29
N TYR A 207 -2.21 1.71 -0.98
CA TYR A 207 -3.26 1.82 0.03
C TYR A 207 -3.02 2.94 1.04
N VAL A 208 -1.80 3.47 1.15
CA VAL A 208 -1.42 4.45 2.16
C VAL A 208 -2.37 5.65 2.17
N ASP A 209 -2.72 6.22 1.02
CA ASP A 209 -3.62 7.36 0.97
C ASP A 209 -5.00 7.04 1.56
N ARG A 210 -5.58 5.88 1.22
CA ARG A 210 -6.88 5.45 1.76
C ARG A 210 -6.81 5.09 3.22
N ILE A 211 -5.72 4.43 3.65
CA ILE A 211 -5.49 4.11 5.06
C ILE A 211 -5.38 5.40 5.87
N TRP A 212 -4.79 6.45 5.29
CA TRP A 212 -4.71 7.75 5.93
C TRP A 212 -6.07 8.47 6.03
N ASP A 213 -6.99 8.16 5.13
CA ASP A 213 -8.35 8.73 5.12
C ASP A 213 -9.37 7.96 5.99
N LEU A 214 -8.98 6.81 6.57
CA LEU A 214 -9.82 6.07 7.51
C LEU A 214 -10.19 6.91 8.74
N THR A 215 -11.38 6.70 9.27
CA THR A 215 -11.77 7.26 10.58
C THR A 215 -10.88 6.72 11.69
N LEU A 216 -10.86 7.38 12.86
CA LEU A 216 -10.06 6.94 14.00
C LEU A 216 -10.39 5.50 14.43
N GLU A 217 -11.68 5.12 14.42
CA GLU A 217 -12.10 3.75 14.77
C GLU A 217 -11.69 2.75 13.68
N GLN A 218 -11.90 3.06 12.40
CA GLN A 218 -11.48 2.21 11.29
C GLN A 218 -9.96 2.00 11.29
N PHE A 219 -9.18 3.06 11.52
CA PHE A 219 -7.72 2.96 11.61
C PHE A 219 -7.30 2.11 12.82
N ALA A 220 -7.88 2.35 14.00
CA ALA A 220 -7.57 1.57 15.20
C ALA A 220 -7.91 0.08 15.04
N VAL A 221 -9.06 -0.23 14.44
CA VAL A 221 -9.46 -1.62 14.17
C VAL A 221 -8.51 -2.24 13.14
N THR A 222 -8.40 -1.65 11.95
CA THR A 222 -7.70 -2.27 10.81
C THR A 222 -6.18 -2.32 10.99
N GLN A 223 -5.56 -1.29 11.58
CA GLN A 223 -4.10 -1.18 11.68
C GLN A 223 -3.56 -1.60 13.06
N HIS A 224 -4.33 -1.40 14.14
CA HIS A 224 -3.89 -1.71 15.52
C HIS A 224 -4.64 -2.89 16.15
N ALA A 225 -5.45 -3.60 15.36
CA ALA A 225 -6.22 -4.75 15.80
C ALA A 225 -7.05 -4.47 17.07
N ALA A 226 -7.60 -3.26 17.14
CA ALA A 226 -8.64 -2.90 18.10
C ALA A 226 -9.96 -3.61 17.73
N THR A 227 -10.92 -3.56 18.65
CA THR A 227 -12.25 -4.11 18.43
C THR A 227 -13.28 -3.01 18.70
N GLU A 228 -14.16 -2.76 17.74
CA GLU A 228 -15.25 -1.78 17.88
C GLU A 228 -16.25 -2.25 18.94
N ARG A 229 -17.08 -1.33 19.44
CA ARG A 229 -18.06 -1.65 20.49
C ARG A 229 -19.19 -2.54 19.93
N PRO A 230 -19.67 -3.53 20.71
CA PRO A 230 -20.77 -4.38 20.27
C PRO A 230 -22.09 -3.59 20.17
N PHE A 231 -22.99 -4.01 19.27
CA PHE A 231 -24.36 -3.52 19.06
C PHE A 231 -24.52 -2.06 18.60
N VAL A 232 -23.43 -1.31 18.43
CA VAL A 232 -23.47 0.11 18.04
C VAL A 232 -22.78 0.36 16.70
N ASN A 233 -22.30 -0.70 16.06
CA ASN A 233 -21.63 -0.64 14.78
C ASN A 233 -22.62 -0.72 13.61
N GLU A 234 -22.14 -0.34 12.43
CA GLU A 234 -22.99 -0.11 11.27
C GLU A 234 -23.64 -1.41 10.73
N TYR A 235 -22.95 -2.55 10.82
CA TYR A 235 -23.33 -3.76 10.10
C TYR A 235 -23.82 -4.93 10.96
N ASP A 236 -23.89 -4.79 12.29
CA ASP A 236 -24.48 -5.81 13.18
C ASP A 236 -25.88 -6.22 12.70
N GLU A 237 -26.78 -5.24 12.55
CA GLU A 237 -28.19 -5.46 12.12
C GLU A 237 -28.41 -5.38 10.59
N THR A 238 -27.35 -5.25 9.79
CA THR A 238 -27.49 -5.19 8.32
C THR A 238 -27.67 -6.58 7.71
N PHE A 239 -28.82 -6.84 7.07
CA PHE A 239 -29.12 -8.11 6.38
C PHE A 239 -29.62 -7.93 4.94
N GLU A 240 -29.40 -6.73 4.38
CA GLU A 240 -29.74 -6.46 2.99
C GLU A 240 -28.88 -7.29 2.02
N PRO A 241 -29.40 -7.69 0.85
CA PRO A 241 -28.60 -8.37 -0.17
C PRO A 241 -27.43 -7.50 -0.66
N GLY A 242 -26.22 -8.06 -0.66
CA GLY A 242 -25.01 -7.37 -1.10
C GLY A 242 -23.73 -8.10 -0.69
N ILE A 243 -22.61 -7.39 -0.77
CA ILE A 243 -21.30 -7.91 -0.36
C ILE A 243 -20.63 -6.98 0.64
N TYR A 244 -19.78 -7.55 1.47
CA TYR A 244 -18.90 -6.82 2.37
C TYR A 244 -17.48 -6.89 1.82
N VAL A 245 -16.90 -5.71 1.56
CA VAL A 245 -15.56 -5.58 1.00
C VAL A 245 -14.58 -5.06 2.04
N ASP A 246 -13.30 -5.38 1.87
CA ASP A 246 -12.18 -4.76 2.60
C ASP A 246 -12.27 -3.23 2.45
N ILE A 247 -12.32 -2.50 3.56
CA ILE A 247 -12.44 -1.05 3.54
C ILE A 247 -11.23 -0.34 2.89
N VAL A 248 -10.07 -0.99 2.88
CA VAL A 248 -8.81 -0.49 2.34
C VAL A 248 -8.60 -0.89 0.88
N SER A 249 -8.72 -2.17 0.50
CA SER A 249 -8.52 -2.55 -0.91
C SER A 249 -9.78 -2.43 -1.76
N GLY A 250 -10.95 -2.62 -1.16
CA GLY A 250 -12.20 -2.87 -1.88
C GLY A 250 -12.35 -4.32 -2.36
N GLN A 251 -11.46 -5.24 -1.96
CA GLN A 251 -11.55 -6.66 -2.25
C GLN A 251 -12.82 -7.24 -1.59
N PRO A 252 -13.71 -7.93 -2.32
CA PRO A 252 -14.86 -8.62 -1.73
C PRO A 252 -14.42 -9.73 -0.78
N LEU A 253 -14.97 -9.75 0.42
CA LEU A 253 -14.61 -10.69 1.48
C LEU A 253 -15.77 -11.61 1.88
N PHE A 254 -16.96 -11.07 2.05
CA PHE A 254 -18.13 -11.84 2.53
C PHE A 254 -19.39 -11.54 1.71
N LEU A 255 -20.21 -12.57 1.51
CA LEU A 255 -21.56 -12.43 0.95
C LEU A 255 -22.57 -12.16 2.06
N SER A 256 -23.60 -11.36 1.77
CA SER A 256 -24.71 -11.19 2.72
C SER A 256 -25.48 -12.50 2.96
N THR A 257 -25.47 -13.45 2.03
CA THR A 257 -26.11 -14.77 2.16
C THR A 257 -25.45 -15.66 3.19
N ASP A 258 -24.17 -15.42 3.49
CA ASP A 258 -23.41 -16.11 4.54
C ASP A 258 -23.46 -15.37 5.88
N LYS A 259 -24.07 -14.18 5.94
CA LYS A 259 -24.26 -13.42 7.19
C LYS A 259 -25.44 -13.98 7.98
N PHE A 260 -25.30 -14.06 9.30
CA PHE A 260 -26.38 -14.47 10.20
C PHE A 260 -26.39 -13.64 11.50
N ASP A 261 -27.53 -13.63 12.18
CA ASP A 261 -27.64 -12.99 13.50
C ASP A 261 -27.08 -13.93 14.57
N SER A 262 -25.92 -13.56 15.11
CA SER A 262 -25.28 -14.30 16.21
C SER A 262 -25.71 -13.79 17.60
N GLY A 263 -26.35 -12.62 17.70
CA GLY A 263 -26.58 -11.92 18.97
C GLY A 263 -25.31 -11.48 19.72
N CYS A 264 -24.14 -11.54 19.07
CA CYS A 264 -22.87 -11.21 19.70
C CYS A 264 -22.55 -9.71 19.68
N GLY A 265 -23.24 -8.93 18.83
CA GLY A 265 -23.08 -7.50 18.69
C GLY A 265 -22.12 -7.07 17.58
N TRP A 266 -21.69 -7.97 16.71
CA TRP A 266 -20.85 -7.69 15.55
C TRP A 266 -21.37 -8.47 14.34
N PRO A 267 -21.15 -8.00 13.10
CA PRO A 267 -21.51 -8.75 11.91
C PRO A 267 -20.81 -10.11 11.90
N ALA A 268 -21.63 -11.16 11.83
CA ALA A 268 -21.19 -12.55 11.88
C ALA A 268 -21.47 -13.25 10.55
N PHE A 269 -20.46 -13.92 10.01
CA PHE A 269 -20.55 -14.69 8.77
C PHE A 269 -20.18 -16.16 9.01
N SER A 270 -20.75 -17.08 8.24
CA SER A 270 -20.41 -18.51 8.33
C SER A 270 -19.10 -18.84 7.64
N LYS A 271 -18.75 -18.10 6.58
CA LYS A 271 -17.52 -18.26 5.78
C LYS A 271 -17.20 -17.00 4.97
N PRO A 272 -15.94 -16.79 4.57
CA PRO A 272 -15.59 -15.83 3.51
C PRO A 272 -16.06 -16.34 2.14
N ILE A 273 -16.07 -15.45 1.14
CA ILE A 273 -16.30 -15.78 -0.28
C ILE A 273 -15.33 -16.88 -0.73
N SER A 274 -14.08 -16.80 -0.28
CA SER A 274 -13.04 -17.81 -0.51
C SER A 274 -12.01 -17.79 0.61
N ALA A 275 -11.44 -18.96 0.94
CA ALA A 275 -10.50 -19.12 2.04
C ALA A 275 -9.14 -18.45 1.80
N ASP A 276 -8.75 -18.21 0.54
CA ASP A 276 -7.51 -17.53 0.17
C ASP A 276 -7.55 -16.00 0.36
N LEU A 277 -8.74 -15.44 0.60
CA LEU A 277 -8.92 -14.00 0.83
C LEU A 277 -8.59 -13.56 2.26
N VAL A 278 -8.50 -14.52 3.18
CA VAL A 278 -8.19 -14.27 4.59
C VAL A 278 -7.04 -15.15 5.08
N THR A 279 -6.41 -14.71 6.16
CA THR A 279 -5.37 -15.46 6.88
C THR A 279 -5.73 -15.57 8.35
N GLU A 280 -5.39 -16.71 8.93
CA GLU A 280 -5.61 -17.04 10.34
C GLU A 280 -4.32 -16.86 11.14
N HIS A 281 -4.41 -16.23 12.30
CA HIS A 281 -3.29 -15.95 13.19
C HIS A 281 -3.66 -16.26 14.64
N ASP A 282 -2.79 -16.94 15.37
CA ASP A 282 -3.00 -17.19 16.80
C ASP A 282 -3.04 -15.87 17.58
N ASP A 283 -4.07 -15.67 18.40
CA ASP A 283 -4.26 -14.48 19.23
C ASP A 283 -4.45 -14.84 20.71
N ASP A 284 -3.34 -14.71 21.46
CA ASP A 284 -3.27 -14.93 22.91
C ASP A 284 -3.25 -13.61 23.71
N ARG A 285 -3.64 -12.48 23.11
CA ARG A 285 -3.64 -11.15 23.79
C ARG A 285 -4.54 -11.12 25.03
N VAL A 286 -5.54 -12.01 25.11
CA VAL A 286 -6.41 -12.15 26.28
C VAL A 286 -6.00 -13.40 27.07
N PRO A 287 -5.41 -13.25 28.28
CA PRO A 287 -4.94 -14.38 29.05
C PRO A 287 -6.05 -15.42 29.31
N GLY A 288 -5.77 -16.68 28.95
CA GLY A 288 -6.70 -17.80 29.14
C GLY A 288 -7.85 -17.86 28.15
N ARG A 289 -7.83 -17.06 27.08
CA ARG A 289 -8.82 -17.07 26.00
C ARG A 289 -8.12 -17.01 24.64
N PRO A 290 -7.46 -18.11 24.21
CA PRO A 290 -6.88 -18.18 22.88
C PRO A 290 -7.99 -18.01 21.83
N ARG A 291 -7.71 -17.23 20.79
CA ARG A 291 -8.61 -16.99 19.66
C ARG A 291 -7.82 -17.07 18.36
N ILE A 292 -8.52 -17.18 17.24
CA ILE A 292 -7.93 -17.10 15.91
C ILE A 292 -8.31 -15.76 15.29
N GLU A 293 -7.32 -14.87 15.14
CA GLU A 293 -7.47 -13.60 14.45
C GLU A 293 -7.59 -13.82 12.94
N ILE A 294 -8.50 -13.08 12.33
CA ILE A 294 -8.71 -13.06 10.89
C ILE A 294 -8.21 -11.73 10.32
N ARG A 295 -7.32 -11.82 9.33
CA ARG A 295 -6.81 -10.69 8.55
C ARG A 295 -7.07 -10.90 7.06
N THR A 296 -7.15 -9.82 6.29
CA THR A 296 -7.16 -9.92 4.83
C THR A 296 -5.82 -10.44 4.31
N SER A 297 -5.83 -11.27 3.26
CA SER A 297 -4.59 -11.80 2.68
C SER A 297 -3.75 -10.73 1.99
N GLU A 298 -4.37 -9.78 1.29
CA GLU A 298 -3.65 -8.78 0.49
C GLU A 298 -3.15 -7.58 1.32
N THR A 299 -4.04 -6.97 2.11
CA THR A 299 -3.76 -5.73 2.85
C THR A 299 -3.31 -5.98 4.28
N GLN A 300 -3.48 -7.21 4.80
CA GLN A 300 -3.13 -7.62 6.16
C GLN A 300 -3.84 -6.81 7.27
N ILE A 301 -4.96 -6.17 6.94
CA ILE A 301 -5.77 -5.47 7.94
C ILE A 301 -6.46 -6.46 8.87
N HIS A 302 -6.58 -6.09 10.14
CA HIS A 302 -7.38 -6.85 11.09
C HIS A 302 -8.87 -6.71 10.76
N LEU A 303 -9.55 -7.86 10.61
CA LEU A 303 -10.99 -7.92 10.41
C LEU A 303 -11.71 -8.27 11.71
N GLY A 304 -11.23 -9.27 12.44
CA GLY A 304 -11.87 -9.76 13.66
C GLY A 304 -11.35 -11.14 14.05
N HIS A 305 -12.24 -12.04 14.47
CA HIS A 305 -11.89 -13.40 14.90
C HIS A 305 -12.87 -14.44 14.36
N VAL A 306 -12.39 -15.68 14.23
CA VAL A 306 -13.24 -16.84 13.90
C VAL A 306 -13.40 -17.75 15.14
N PHE A 307 -14.58 -18.33 15.27
CA PHE A 307 -14.96 -19.25 16.35
C PHE A 307 -15.69 -20.48 15.80
N ASP A 308 -15.67 -21.59 16.53
CA ASP A 308 -16.36 -22.85 16.16
C ASP A 308 -17.74 -22.99 16.83
N ASP A 309 -18.40 -21.86 17.12
CA ASP A 309 -19.71 -21.77 17.76
C ASP A 309 -20.81 -21.27 16.80
N GLY A 310 -20.57 -21.35 15.49
CA GLY A 310 -21.53 -20.96 14.45
C GLY A 310 -22.58 -22.02 14.15
N PRO A 311 -23.57 -21.70 13.29
CA PRO A 311 -24.62 -22.63 12.87
C PRO A 311 -24.04 -23.89 12.21
N ALA A 312 -24.37 -25.07 12.74
CA ALA A 312 -23.82 -26.34 12.30
C ALA A 312 -24.17 -26.63 10.83
N GLU A 313 -25.37 -26.23 10.40
CA GLU A 313 -25.86 -26.36 9.02
C GLU A 313 -25.11 -25.50 8.00
N LEU A 314 -24.39 -24.47 8.46
CA LEU A 314 -23.56 -23.59 7.63
C LEU A 314 -22.06 -23.90 7.74
N GLY A 315 -21.68 -24.98 8.44
CA GLY A 315 -20.29 -25.41 8.62
C GLY A 315 -19.73 -25.20 10.04
N GLY A 316 -20.51 -24.62 10.96
CA GLY A 316 -20.14 -24.50 12.38
C GLY A 316 -19.18 -23.35 12.73
N HIS A 317 -18.71 -22.59 11.74
CA HIS A 317 -17.84 -21.44 11.97
C HIS A 317 -18.62 -20.13 12.12
N ARG A 318 -18.08 -19.22 12.92
CA ARG A 318 -18.55 -17.86 13.09
C ARG A 318 -17.40 -16.87 12.92
N TYR A 319 -17.34 -16.24 11.77
CA TYR A 319 -16.46 -15.11 11.47
C TYR A 319 -17.08 -13.84 12.04
N CYS A 320 -16.65 -13.46 13.24
CA CYS A 320 -17.09 -12.29 13.98
C CYS A 320 -16.23 -11.09 13.61
N MET A 321 -16.66 -10.29 12.65
CA MET A 321 -15.88 -9.21 12.04
C MET A 321 -16.26 -7.85 12.61
N ASN A 322 -15.35 -6.88 12.56
CA ASN A 322 -15.66 -5.49 12.85
C ASN A 322 -16.27 -4.83 11.59
N SER A 323 -17.37 -4.10 11.75
CA SER A 323 -17.93 -3.23 10.71
C SER A 323 -16.93 -2.18 10.26
N ALA A 324 -16.15 -1.62 11.18
CA ALA A 324 -15.10 -0.64 10.90
C ALA A 324 -13.96 -1.17 10.00
N ALA A 325 -13.88 -2.49 9.76
CA ALA A 325 -12.94 -3.08 8.81
C ALA A 325 -13.56 -3.38 7.44
N LEU A 326 -14.88 -3.18 7.30
CA LEU A 326 -15.66 -3.55 6.14
C LEU A 326 -16.33 -2.32 5.53
N ARG A 327 -16.70 -2.45 4.26
CA ARG A 327 -17.64 -1.55 3.59
C ARG A 327 -18.72 -2.39 2.93
N PHE A 328 -19.97 -2.10 3.24
CA PHE A 328 -21.09 -2.79 2.60
C PHE A 328 -21.40 -2.19 1.22
N VAL A 329 -21.56 -3.06 0.22
CA VAL A 329 -22.00 -2.71 -1.14
C VAL A 329 -23.34 -3.40 -1.39
N PRO A 330 -24.47 -2.66 -1.37
CA PRO A 330 -25.77 -3.26 -1.62
C PRO A 330 -25.88 -3.76 -3.05
N LEU A 331 -26.67 -4.81 -3.27
CA LEU A 331 -26.88 -5.46 -4.57
C LEU A 331 -27.21 -4.44 -5.68
N SER A 332 -27.98 -3.41 -5.37
CA SER A 332 -28.37 -2.36 -6.32
C SER A 332 -27.20 -1.53 -6.86
N ARG A 333 -26.06 -1.47 -6.17
CA ARG A 333 -24.86 -0.73 -6.59
C ARG A 333 -23.71 -1.61 -7.05
N MET A 334 -23.77 -2.93 -6.81
CA MET A 334 -22.66 -3.83 -7.11
C MET A 334 -22.17 -3.72 -8.56
N ALA A 335 -23.07 -3.71 -9.55
CA ALA A 335 -22.68 -3.62 -10.95
C ALA A 335 -22.00 -2.27 -11.29
N GLU A 336 -22.53 -1.17 -10.76
CA GLU A 336 -22.00 0.18 -10.98
C GLU A 336 -20.63 0.37 -10.31
N GLU A 337 -20.42 -0.26 -9.15
CA GLU A 337 -19.16 -0.22 -8.40
C GLU A 337 -18.13 -1.27 -8.85
N GLY A 338 -18.40 -2.02 -9.92
CA GLY A 338 -17.45 -2.97 -10.52
C GLY A 338 -17.47 -4.39 -9.93
N TYR A 339 -18.51 -4.76 -9.17
CA TYR A 339 -18.68 -6.06 -8.51
C TYR A 339 -19.76 -6.93 -9.17
N ALA A 340 -20.05 -6.73 -10.47
CA ALA A 340 -21.09 -7.48 -11.19
C ALA A 340 -20.88 -9.00 -11.13
N ASP A 341 -19.62 -9.46 -11.14
CA ASP A 341 -19.26 -10.89 -11.16
C ASP A 341 -19.66 -11.65 -9.88
N TYR A 342 -19.93 -10.92 -8.78
CA TYR A 342 -20.36 -11.51 -7.50
C TYR A 342 -21.88 -11.60 -7.35
N ILE A 343 -22.66 -10.93 -8.21
CA ILE A 343 -24.13 -10.92 -8.14
C ILE A 343 -24.74 -12.34 -8.20
N PRO A 344 -24.29 -13.25 -9.09
CA PRO A 344 -24.86 -14.60 -9.16
C PRO A 344 -24.67 -15.42 -7.88
N GLN A 345 -23.70 -15.06 -7.03
CA GLN A 345 -23.45 -15.77 -5.77
C GLN A 345 -24.47 -15.42 -4.68
N LEU A 346 -25.18 -14.29 -4.83
CA LEU A 346 -26.24 -13.85 -3.89
C LEU A 346 -27.61 -14.48 -4.19
N GLN A 347 -27.72 -15.25 -5.28
CA GLN A 347 -28.97 -15.86 -5.74
C GLN A 347 -29.04 -17.37 -5.44
N GLN A 348 -28.00 -17.91 -4.80
CA GLN A 348 -27.91 -19.29 -4.33
C GLN A 348 -28.52 -19.41 -2.94
#